data_AF-A0A4Q2UM27-F1
#
_entry.id   AF-A0A4Q2UM27-F1
#
_cell.length_a   1.000
_cell.length_b   1.000
_cell.length_c   1.000
_cell.angle_alpha   90.00
_cell.angle_beta   90.00
_cell.angle_gamma   90.00
#
_symmetry.space_group_name_H-M   'P 1'
#
loop_
_entity.id
_entity.type
_entity.pdbx_description
1 polymer ?
#
loop_
_entity_poly.entity_id
_entity_poly.type
_entity_poly.pdbx_seq_one_letter_code
_entity_poly.pdbx_strand_id
1 'polypeptide(L)'
;MKTIALFVMLSLSGGVTRSQTASVVTLSFKNNGVLPREFRFLERHPANKYPNVFTAYLLPGQLHTVRLRVGTTLSLVTQAEINATMQGQVVPGKPLLVVQPDDAGKTVKLIQNQ
;
A
#
# COMPACT_ATOMS: atom_id res chain seq x y z
N MET A 1 -52.60 43.70 -12.30
CA MET A 1 -52.69 42.42 -11.56
C MET A 1 -51.69 41.49 -12.24
N LYS A 2 -50.40 41.49 -11.88
CA LYS A 2 -49.72 40.78 -10.78
C LYS A 2 -50.13 39.30 -10.64
N THR A 3 -49.43 38.44 -11.36
CA THR A 3 -49.27 37.02 -11.00
C THR A 3 -47.84 36.60 -11.32
N ILE A 4 -47.01 36.54 -10.29
CA ILE A 4 -45.63 36.03 -10.33
C ILE A 4 -45.75 34.52 -10.11
N ALA A 5 -45.32 33.71 -11.08
CA ALA A 5 -45.15 32.27 -10.89
C ALA A 5 -43.65 31.98 -10.73
N LEU A 6 -43.27 31.72 -9.49
CA LEU A 6 -41.94 31.32 -9.05
C LEU A 6 -41.80 29.79 -9.24
N PHE A 7 -40.99 29.35 -10.20
CA PHE A 7 -40.58 27.94 -10.31
C PHE A 7 -39.24 27.75 -9.59
N VAL A 8 -39.30 27.23 -8.36
CA VAL A 8 -38.13 26.74 -7.62
C VAL A 8 -37.79 25.36 -8.17
N MET A 9 -36.77 25.28 -9.02
CA MET A 9 -36.22 24.00 -9.44
C MET A 9 -35.27 23.49 -8.35
N LEU A 10 -35.78 22.55 -7.57
CA LEU A 10 -35.08 21.87 -6.49
C LEU A 10 -33.95 21.01 -7.08
N SER A 11 -32.71 21.51 -7.02
CA SER A 11 -31.52 20.75 -7.38
C SER A 11 -31.27 19.65 -6.34
N LEU A 12 -31.77 18.45 -6.62
CA LEU A 12 -31.35 17.22 -5.96
C LEU A 12 -29.89 16.94 -6.33
N SER A 13 -28.96 17.55 -5.60
CA SER A 13 -27.58 17.08 -5.50
C SER A 13 -27.57 15.79 -4.69
N GLY A 14 -28.01 14.70 -5.34
CA GLY A 14 -27.76 13.35 -4.87
C GLY A 14 -26.25 13.14 -4.78
N GLY A 15 -25.73 13.25 -3.56
CA GLY A 15 -24.34 12.93 -3.26
C GLY A 15 -24.11 11.46 -3.60
N VAL A 16 -23.49 11.21 -4.76
CA VAL A 16 -22.89 9.92 -5.06
C VAL A 16 -21.75 9.76 -4.07
N THR A 17 -22.02 9.13 -2.93
CA THR A 17 -20.97 8.56 -2.10
C THR A 17 -20.35 7.42 -2.90
N ARG A 18 -19.36 7.78 -3.72
CA ARG A 18 -18.52 6.81 -4.41
C ARG A 18 -17.76 6.07 -3.31
N SER A 19 -18.33 4.97 -2.83
CA SER A 19 -17.62 4.02 -2.00
C SER A 19 -16.38 3.62 -2.81
N GLN A 20 -15.24 4.17 -2.41
CA GLN A 20 -13.95 3.78 -2.98
C GLN A 20 -13.78 2.31 -2.61
N THR A 21 -14.15 1.43 -3.53
CA THR A 21 -13.79 0.01 -3.48
C THR A 21 -12.30 -0.03 -3.12
N ALA A 22 -11.94 -0.66 -2.00
CA ALA A 22 -10.57 -0.71 -1.52
C ALA A 22 -9.67 -1.16 -2.68
N SER A 23 -9.00 -0.19 -3.31
CA SER A 23 -8.35 -0.42 -4.59
C SER A 23 -7.11 -1.25 -4.33
N VAL A 24 -7.03 -2.41 -4.99
CA VAL A 24 -5.83 -3.24 -4.99
C VAL A 24 -4.99 -2.84 -6.18
N VAL A 25 -3.72 -2.53 -5.96
CA VAL A 25 -2.75 -2.24 -7.03
C VAL A 25 -1.73 -3.36 -7.13
N THR A 26 -1.28 -3.62 -8.36
CA THR A 26 -0.19 -4.56 -8.63
C THR A 26 1.09 -3.78 -8.80
N LEU A 27 2.15 -4.14 -8.08
CA LEU A 27 3.46 -3.51 -8.19
C LEU A 27 4.58 -4.54 -8.12
N SER A 28 5.76 -4.17 -8.57
CA SER A 28 6.94 -5.03 -8.62
C SER A 28 8.04 -4.52 -7.69
N PHE A 29 8.71 -5.43 -7.00
CA PHE A 29 9.93 -5.15 -6.24
C PHE A 29 11.14 -5.67 -7.00
N LYS A 30 12.18 -4.83 -7.12
CA LYS A 30 13.42 -5.18 -7.81
C LYS A 30 14.58 -5.27 -6.83
N ASN A 31 15.31 -6.39 -6.83
CA ASN A 31 16.64 -6.41 -6.25
C ASN A 31 17.59 -5.64 -7.18
N ASN A 32 17.82 -4.36 -6.88
CA ASN A 32 18.75 -3.50 -7.62
C ASN A 32 20.20 -3.59 -7.11
N GLY A 33 20.54 -4.63 -6.35
CA GLY A 33 21.92 -4.93 -5.95
C GLY A 33 22.64 -5.88 -6.89
N VAL A 34 23.90 -6.15 -6.55
CA VAL A 34 24.80 -7.05 -7.30
C VAL A 34 24.86 -8.48 -6.75
N LEU A 35 24.21 -8.75 -5.60
CA LEU A 35 24.19 -10.06 -4.96
C LEU A 35 22.75 -10.56 -4.77
N PRO A 36 22.52 -11.89 -4.79
CA PRO A 36 21.28 -12.49 -4.31
C PRO A 36 20.98 -12.09 -2.87
N ARG A 37 19.73 -11.77 -2.56
CA ARG A 37 19.30 -11.35 -1.22
C ARG A 37 17.90 -11.87 -0.89
N GLU A 38 17.71 -12.24 0.36
CA GLU A 38 16.39 -12.41 0.94
C GLU A 38 15.88 -11.07 1.46
N PHE A 39 14.66 -10.71 1.07
CA PHE A 39 13.95 -9.54 1.58
C PHE A 39 12.76 -10.02 2.39
N ARG A 40 12.57 -9.45 3.58
CA ARG A 40 11.39 -9.71 4.42
C ARG A 40 10.60 -8.42 4.54
N PHE A 41 9.31 -8.53 4.29
CA PHE A 41 8.40 -7.41 4.20
C PHE A 41 7.41 -7.49 5.35
N LEU A 42 7.20 -6.36 6.02
CA LEU A 42 6.14 -6.17 6.99
C LEU A 42 5.05 -5.31 6.36
N GLU A 43 3.88 -5.90 6.19
CA GLU A 43 2.70 -5.27 5.60
C GLU A 43 1.72 -4.86 6.70
N ARG A 44 1.34 -3.58 6.72
CA ARG A 44 0.33 -3.04 7.64
C ARG A 44 -0.71 -2.24 6.88
N HIS A 45 -1.94 -2.74 6.88
CA HIS A 45 -3.09 -1.99 6.37
C HIS A 45 -3.96 -1.54 7.56
N PRO A 46 -4.46 -0.29 7.60
CA PRO A 46 -5.21 0.23 8.76
C PRO A 46 -6.50 -0.54 9.08
N ALA A 47 -7.09 -1.20 8.07
CA ALA A 47 -8.27 -2.07 8.27
C ALA A 47 -7.94 -3.49 8.79
N ASN A 48 -6.66 -3.88 8.86
CA ASN A 48 -6.26 -5.21 9.30
C ASN A 48 -5.82 -5.15 10.77
N LYS A 49 -6.34 -6.07 11.60
CA LYS A 49 -5.98 -6.15 13.02
C LYS A 49 -4.52 -6.58 13.24
N TYR A 50 -4.01 -7.46 12.38
CA TYR A 50 -2.67 -8.01 12.48
C TYR A 50 -1.85 -7.67 11.23
N PRO A 51 -0.54 -7.42 11.39
CA PRO A 51 0.34 -7.27 10.24
C PRO A 51 0.50 -8.60 9.50
N ASN A 52 0.82 -8.51 8.22
CA ASN A 52 1.24 -9.64 7.41
C ASN A 52 2.77 -9.58 7.20
N VAL A 53 3.42 -10.74 7.13
CA VAL A 53 4.84 -10.84 6.83
C VAL A 53 5.02 -11.81 5.66
N PHE A 54 5.79 -11.39 4.67
CA PHE A 54 6.18 -12.25 3.56
C PHE A 54 7.65 -12.07 3.22
N THR A 55 8.23 -13.08 2.56
CA THR A 55 9.64 -13.09 2.17
C THR A 55 9.78 -13.34 0.69
N ALA A 56 10.83 -12.77 0.09
CA ALA A 56 11.20 -13.01 -1.29
C ALA A 56 12.72 -13.16 -1.38
N TYR A 57 13.18 -14.29 -1.90
CA TYR A 57 14.58 -14.46 -2.30
C TYR A 57 14.75 -14.03 -3.75
N LEU A 58 15.60 -13.03 -4.00
CA LEU A 58 15.73 -12.38 -5.30
C LEU A 58 17.18 -12.34 -5.78
N LEU A 59 17.42 -12.84 -6.99
CA LEU A 59 18.67 -12.64 -7.72
C LEU A 59 18.85 -11.17 -8.15
N PRO A 60 20.08 -10.73 -8.48
CA PRO A 60 20.33 -9.40 -9.04
C PRO A 60 19.44 -9.10 -10.25
N GLY A 61 18.73 -7.97 -10.20
CA GLY A 61 17.83 -7.52 -11.26
C GLY A 61 16.45 -8.18 -11.28
N GLN A 62 16.23 -9.27 -10.51
CA GLN A 62 14.96 -10.01 -10.49
C GLN A 62 13.81 -9.16 -9.91
N LEU A 63 12.62 -9.35 -10.47
CA LEU A 63 11.37 -8.74 -10.03
C LEU A 63 10.52 -9.73 -9.20
N HIS A 64 9.88 -9.24 -8.15
CA HIS A 64 8.80 -9.91 -7.42
C HIS A 64 7.53 -9.08 -7.52
N THR A 65 6.48 -9.62 -8.14
CA THR A 65 5.20 -8.90 -8.29
C THR A 65 4.26 -9.24 -7.15
N VAL A 66 3.64 -8.22 -6.55
CA VAL A 66 2.64 -8.37 -5.48
C VAL A 66 1.40 -7.55 -5.76
N ARG A 67 0.28 -7.95 -5.14
CA ARG A 67 -0.98 -7.21 -5.15
C ARG A 67 -1.25 -6.69 -3.74
N LEU A 68 -1.28 -5.38 -3.57
CA LEU A 68 -1.45 -4.74 -2.26
C LEU A 68 -2.64 -3.79 -2.29
N ARG A 69 -3.32 -3.66 -1.15
CA ARG A 69 -4.39 -2.68 -0.96
C ARG A 69 -3.80 -1.28 -0.86
N VAL A 70 -4.45 -0.30 -1.47
CA VAL A 70 -4.13 1.12 -1.27
C VAL A 70 -4.30 1.48 0.21
N GLY A 71 -3.35 2.25 0.74
CA GLY A 71 -3.23 2.56 2.17
C GLY A 71 -2.41 1.55 2.97
N THR A 72 -1.95 0.45 2.35
CA THR A 72 -0.98 -0.46 2.98
C THR A 72 0.37 0.23 3.13
N THR A 73 0.90 0.26 4.36
CA THR A 73 2.30 0.58 4.63
C THR A 73 3.14 -0.68 4.52
N LEU A 74 4.26 -0.58 3.81
CA LEU A 74 5.23 -1.64 3.63
C LEU A 74 6.61 -1.21 4.13
N SER A 75 7.21 -2.05 4.97
CA SER A 75 8.57 -1.87 5.48
C SER A 75 9.40 -3.13 5.23
N LEU A 76 10.71 -2.94 5.05
CA LEU A 76 11.67 -4.04 5.13
C LEU A 76 12.02 -4.30 6.59
N VAL A 77 12.09 -5.57 6.98
CA VAL A 77 12.34 -5.97 8.37
C VAL A 77 13.37 -7.09 8.48
N THR A 78 14.02 -7.17 9.64
CA THR A 78 14.89 -8.26 10.05
C THR A 78 14.10 -9.35 10.78
N GLN A 79 14.72 -10.51 11.00
CA GLN A 79 14.08 -11.60 11.77
C GLN A 79 13.80 -11.17 13.23
N ALA A 80 14.69 -10.38 13.84
CA ALA A 80 14.49 -9.88 15.19
C ALA A 80 13.25 -8.96 15.28
N GLU A 81 13.06 -8.11 14.27
CA GLU A 81 11.90 -7.23 14.16
C GLU A 81 10.58 -7.99 13.91
N ILE A 82 10.62 -9.07 13.15
CA ILE A 82 9.48 -9.99 12.98
C ILE A 82 9.15 -10.65 14.33
N ASN A 83 10.15 -11.15 15.05
CA ASN A 83 9.95 -11.77 16.36
C ASN A 83 9.33 -10.80 17.38
N ALA A 84 9.83 -9.55 17.42
CA ALA A 84 9.26 -8.50 18.25
C ALA A 84 7.81 -8.19 17.87
N THR A 85 7.49 -8.14 16.58
CA THR A 85 6.11 -7.97 16.09
C THR A 85 5.20 -9.12 16.55
N MET A 86 5.67 -10.37 16.49
CA MET A 86 4.91 -11.55 16.98
C MET A 86 4.69 -11.53 18.50
N GLN A 87 5.57 -10.85 19.25
CA GLN A 87 5.42 -10.61 20.69
C GLN A 87 4.50 -9.40 21.00
N GLY A 88 3.88 -8.80 19.98
CA GLY A 88 2.97 -7.66 20.14
C GLY A 88 3.65 -6.30 20.20
N GLN A 89 4.96 -6.23 19.96
CA GLN A 89 5.68 -4.96 19.92
C GLN A 89 5.45 -4.23 18.59
N VAL A 90 5.38 -2.91 18.66
CA VAL A 90 5.25 -2.06 17.46
C VAL A 90 6.64 -1.80 16.90
N VAL A 91 6.97 -2.50 15.81
CA VAL A 91 8.24 -2.29 15.09
C VAL A 91 8.01 -1.50 13.80
N PRO A 92 8.76 -0.43 13.52
CA PRO A 92 8.57 0.37 12.30
C PRO A 92 9.19 -0.28 11.06
N GLY A 93 10.29 -1.03 11.22
CA GLY A 93 11.12 -1.50 10.10
C GLY A 93 11.76 -0.36 9.32
N LYS A 94 12.47 -0.68 8.23
CA LYS A 94 12.93 0.30 7.25
C LYS A 94 11.76 0.63 6.30
N PRO A 95 11.20 1.85 6.32
CA PRO A 95 10.07 2.20 5.45
C PRO A 95 10.43 2.01 3.98
N LEU A 96 9.51 1.41 3.21
CA LEU A 96 9.70 1.18 1.78
C LEU A 96 8.68 1.94 0.93
N LEU A 97 7.39 1.84 1.28
CA LEU A 97 6.31 2.47 0.52
C LEU A 97 5.03 2.56 1.38
N VAL A 98 4.23 3.60 1.15
CA VAL A 98 2.79 3.58 1.47
C VAL A 98 2.05 3.50 0.15
N VAL A 99 1.29 2.43 -0.05
CA VAL A 99 0.68 2.09 -1.35
C VAL A 99 -0.39 3.12 -1.72
N GLN A 100 -0.21 3.76 -2.87
CA GLN A 100 -1.12 4.73 -3.46
C GLN A 100 -1.79 4.18 -4.73
N PRO A 101 -2.91 4.78 -5.19
CA PRO A 101 -3.58 4.36 -6.42
C PRO A 101 -2.68 4.44 -7.68
N ASP A 102 -1.77 5.40 -7.72
CA ASP A 102 -0.83 5.65 -8.84
C ASP A 102 0.42 4.74 -8.81
N ASP A 103 0.58 3.90 -7.79
CA ASP A 103 1.64 2.88 -7.75
C ASP A 103 1.36 1.66 -8.65
N ALA A 104 0.20 1.59 -9.32
CA ALA A 104 -0.13 0.51 -10.22
C ALA A 104 0.91 0.37 -11.35
N GLY A 105 1.50 -0.83 -11.48
CA GLY A 105 2.56 -1.13 -12.44
C GLY A 105 3.95 -0.60 -12.05
N LYS A 106 4.08 0.09 -10.91
CA LYS A 106 5.36 0.65 -10.46
C LYS A 106 6.36 -0.45 -10.11
N THR A 107 7.63 -0.19 -10.40
CA THR A 107 8.75 -1.00 -9.93
C THR A 107 9.49 -0.26 -8.82
N VAL A 108 9.53 -0.83 -7.61
CA VAL A 108 10.21 -0.30 -6.44
C VAL A 108 11.57 -0.96 -6.28
N LYS A 109 12.63 -0.15 -6.18
CA LYS A 109 13.99 -0.60 -5.89
C LYS A 109 14.13 -0.93 -4.41
N LEU A 110 14.57 -2.15 -4.10
CA LEU A 110 14.65 -2.66 -2.72
C LEU A 110 15.90 -2.24 -1.95
N ILE A 111 17.00 -1.97 -2.66
CA ILE A 111 18.22 -1.43 -2.05
C ILE A 111 18.21 0.08 -2.23
N GLN A 112 18.02 0.76 -1.11
CA GLN A 112 18.02 2.22 -1.05
C GLN A 112 19.41 2.67 -0.63
N ASN A 113 20.11 3.39 -1.51
CA ASN A 113 21.35 4.09 -1.15
C ASN A 113 20.97 5.16 -0.14
N GLN A 114 21.64 5.16 1.02
CA GLN A 114 21.55 6.26 1.98
C GLN A 114 22.40 7.43 1.50
#